data_AF-A0A956IXM7-F1
#
_entry.id   AF-A0A956IXM7-F1
#
_cell.length_a   1.000
_cell.length_b   1.000
_cell.length_c   1.000
_cell.angle_alpha   90.00
_cell.angle_beta   90.00
_cell.angle_gamma   90.00
#
_symmetry.space_group_name_H-M   'P 1'
#
loop_
_entity.id
_entity.type
_entity.pdbx_description
1 polymer ?
#
loop_
_entity_poly.entity_id
_entity_poly.type
_entity_poly.pdbx_seq_one_letter_code
_entity_poly.pdbx_strand_id
1 'polypeptide(L)'
;MKGTAYHARLKLLASRWDQAKVDAFLADFQRRNPHFPKHVLPTNWLPMGPFLQLIDEIVEQAYGGDRESLWEVGEASAQWSMTEGPYKGLVASKDLKRFASLAQVMFTNFFDLGAATGTYDGKCIELRINGIPDPFHHPYFEYSGIGYFRGGLRIL
;
A
#
# COMPACT_ATOMS: atom_id res chain seq x y z
N MET A 1 1.74 -10.68 1.19
CA MET A 1 0.92 -9.43 1.12
C MET A 1 -0.56 -9.71 1.43
N LYS A 2 -1.26 -8.86 2.20
CA LYS A 2 -2.71 -9.02 2.47
C LYS A 2 -3.62 -8.61 1.31
N GLY A 3 -4.71 -9.36 1.12
CA GLY A 3 -5.74 -9.09 0.11
C GLY A 3 -6.43 -7.73 0.26
N THR A 4 -6.53 -7.17 1.47
CA THR A 4 -7.02 -5.80 1.67
C THR A 4 -6.20 -4.78 0.88
N ALA A 5 -4.87 -4.93 0.82
CA ALA A 5 -4.03 -4.02 0.04
C ALA A 5 -4.32 -4.14 -1.46
N TYR A 6 -4.51 -5.36 -1.97
CA TYR A 6 -4.91 -5.62 -3.35
C TYR A 6 -6.24 -4.92 -3.70
N HIS A 7 -7.28 -5.09 -2.88
CA HIS A 7 -8.58 -4.46 -3.12
C HIS A 7 -8.50 -2.93 -3.10
N ALA A 8 -7.69 -2.35 -2.21
CA ALA A 8 -7.48 -0.91 -2.18
C ALA A 8 -6.88 -0.39 -3.51
N ARG A 9 -5.96 -1.14 -4.13
CA ARG A 9 -5.38 -0.76 -5.43
C ARG A 9 -6.40 -0.87 -6.56
N LEU A 10 -7.22 -1.91 -6.56
CA LEU A 10 -8.28 -2.03 -7.58
C LEU A 10 -9.32 -0.92 -7.46
N LYS A 11 -9.67 -0.51 -6.24
CA LYS A 11 -10.57 0.61 -6.00
C LYS A 11 -9.98 1.92 -6.54
N LEU A 12 -8.69 2.15 -6.35
CA LEU A 12 -8.00 3.32 -6.91
C LEU A 12 -7.93 3.22 -8.45
N LEU A 13 -7.68 2.04 -9.00
CA LEU A 13 -7.66 1.84 -10.44
C LEU A 13 -9.03 2.12 -11.08
N ALA A 14 -10.11 1.73 -10.40
CA ALA A 14 -11.49 1.99 -10.82
C ALA A 14 -11.90 3.48 -10.75
N SER A 15 -11.09 4.36 -10.15
CA SER A 15 -11.30 5.82 -10.29
C SER A 15 -10.73 6.38 -11.59
N ARG A 16 -9.86 5.61 -12.26
CA ARG A 16 -9.18 5.99 -13.52
C ARG A 16 -9.73 5.23 -14.73
N TRP A 17 -10.13 3.99 -14.52
CA TRP A 17 -10.69 3.11 -15.55
C TRP A 17 -12.13 2.76 -15.22
N ASP A 18 -12.93 2.51 -16.26
CA ASP A 18 -14.22 1.85 -16.05
C ASP A 18 -14.04 0.41 -15.56
N GLN A 19 -15.09 -0.14 -14.97
CA GLN A 19 -15.05 -1.48 -14.38
C GLN A 19 -14.73 -2.56 -15.43
N ALA A 20 -15.21 -2.42 -16.67
CA ALA A 20 -14.97 -3.39 -17.73
C ALA A 20 -13.47 -3.49 -18.09
N LYS A 21 -12.78 -2.34 -18.12
CA LYS A 21 -11.33 -2.28 -18.34
C LYS A 21 -10.56 -2.87 -17.17
N VAL A 22 -10.98 -2.61 -15.92
CA VAL A 22 -10.38 -3.24 -14.73
C VAL A 22 -10.51 -4.76 -14.78
N ASP A 23 -11.71 -5.27 -15.09
CA ASP A 23 -11.99 -6.70 -15.15
C ASP A 23 -11.18 -7.38 -16.26
N ALA A 24 -11.10 -6.76 -17.45
CA ALA A 24 -10.30 -7.27 -18.56
C ALA A 24 -8.80 -7.31 -18.25
N PHE A 25 -8.28 -6.24 -17.62
CA PHE A 25 -6.89 -6.17 -17.16
C PHE A 25 -6.57 -7.30 -16.17
N LEU A 26 -7.43 -7.51 -15.17
CA LEU A 26 -7.22 -8.55 -14.16
C LEU A 26 -7.35 -9.95 -14.76
N ALA A 27 -8.31 -10.18 -15.66
CA ALA A 27 -8.46 -11.45 -16.34
C ALA A 27 -7.21 -11.81 -17.16
N ASP A 28 -6.63 -10.83 -17.88
CA ASP A 28 -5.38 -11.03 -18.60
C ASP A 28 -4.20 -11.30 -17.66
N PHE A 29 -4.07 -10.52 -16.59
CA PHE A 29 -3.03 -10.71 -15.59
C PHE A 29 -3.09 -12.11 -14.96
N GLN A 30 -4.27 -12.57 -14.55
CA GLN A 30 -4.48 -13.90 -13.96
C GLN A 30 -4.22 -15.03 -14.96
N ARG A 31 -4.53 -14.83 -16.25
CA ARG A 31 -4.22 -15.78 -17.31
C ARG A 31 -2.70 -15.96 -17.48
N ARG A 32 -1.93 -14.87 -17.38
CA ARG A 32 -0.45 -14.90 -17.44
C ARG A 32 0.20 -15.35 -16.14
N ASN A 33 -0.49 -15.21 -15.02
CA ASN A 33 0.00 -15.56 -13.68
C ASN A 33 -0.91 -16.61 -13.03
N PRO A 34 -0.83 -17.90 -13.44
CA PRO A 34 -1.78 -18.93 -13.02
C PRO A 34 -1.76 -19.23 -11.50
N HIS A 35 -0.68 -18.87 -10.81
CA HIS A 35 -0.57 -18.98 -9.35
C HIS A 35 -1.22 -17.81 -8.60
N PHE A 36 -1.60 -16.74 -9.30
CA PHE A 36 -2.33 -15.63 -8.69
C PHE A 36 -3.79 -16.05 -8.47
N PRO A 37 -4.34 -15.89 -7.26
CA PRO A 37 -5.69 -16.35 -6.96
C PRO A 37 -6.74 -15.59 -7.77
N LYS A 38 -7.68 -16.32 -8.36
CA LYS A 38 -8.82 -15.76 -9.11
C LYS A 38 -9.77 -14.96 -8.22
N HIS A 39 -9.94 -15.42 -6.98
CA HIS A 39 -10.76 -14.76 -5.97
C HIS A 39 -9.89 -14.37 -4.78
N VAL A 40 -9.75 -13.08 -4.57
CA VAL A 40 -8.99 -12.51 -3.44
C VAL A 40 -9.98 -12.06 -2.39
N LEU A 41 -9.94 -12.64 -1.20
CA LEU A 41 -10.63 -12.08 -0.03
C LEU A 41 -9.70 -11.10 0.70
N PRO A 42 -10.23 -10.11 1.44
CA PRO A 42 -9.41 -9.17 2.22
C PRO A 42 -8.41 -9.86 3.16
N THR A 43 -8.79 -11.02 3.72
CA THR A 43 -7.99 -11.80 4.67
C THR A 43 -6.91 -12.66 4.03
N ASN A 44 -6.98 -12.89 2.71
CA ASN A 44 -6.04 -13.77 2.01
C ASN A 44 -4.60 -13.21 2.07
N TRP A 45 -3.64 -14.12 2.13
CA TRP A 45 -2.24 -13.81 1.83
C TRP A 45 -1.98 -14.09 0.35
N LEU A 46 -1.45 -13.08 -0.33
CA LEU A 46 -1.06 -13.12 -1.74
C LEU A 46 0.45 -13.30 -1.86
N PRO A 47 0.92 -14.09 -2.85
CA PRO A 47 2.33 -14.20 -3.19
C PRO A 47 2.93 -12.83 -3.50
N MET A 48 4.05 -12.47 -2.85
CA MET A 48 4.64 -11.14 -2.97
C MET A 48 5.09 -10.81 -4.39
N GLY A 49 5.83 -11.71 -5.05
CA GLY A 49 6.34 -11.49 -6.41
C GLY A 49 5.22 -11.15 -7.42
N PRO A 50 4.21 -12.02 -7.59
CA PRO A 50 3.05 -11.72 -8.42
C PRO A 50 2.30 -10.45 -8.03
N PHE A 51 2.20 -10.13 -6.73
CA PHE A 51 1.61 -8.87 -6.31
C PHE A 51 2.42 -7.66 -6.77
N LEU A 52 3.75 -7.68 -6.62
CA LEU A 52 4.62 -6.59 -7.06
C LEU A 52 4.57 -6.43 -8.60
N GLN A 53 4.54 -7.53 -9.34
CA GLN A 53 4.34 -7.50 -10.79
C GLN A 53 3.00 -6.85 -11.17
N LEU A 54 1.92 -7.16 -10.45
CA LEU A 54 0.63 -6.50 -10.66
C LEU A 54 0.74 -4.98 -10.43
N ILE A 55 1.49 -4.55 -9.42
CA ILE A 55 1.72 -3.12 -9.16
C ILE A 55 2.46 -2.46 -10.32
N ASP A 56 3.52 -3.08 -10.83
CA ASP A 56 4.26 -2.55 -11.98
C ASP A 56 3.36 -2.40 -13.22
N GLU A 57 2.53 -3.41 -13.50
CA GLU A 57 1.61 -3.35 -14.63
C GLU A 57 0.53 -2.28 -14.46
N ILE A 58 0.04 -2.05 -13.23
CA ILE A 58 -0.87 -0.95 -12.93
C ILE A 58 -0.18 0.39 -13.16
N VAL A 59 1.04 0.58 -12.66
CA VAL A 59 1.81 1.81 -12.83
C VAL A 59 2.06 2.08 -14.31
N GLU A 60 2.47 1.07 -15.06
CA GLU A 60 2.72 1.20 -16.50
C GLU A 60 1.44 1.61 -17.26
N GLN A 61 0.34 0.86 -17.06
CA GLN A 61 -0.85 1.05 -17.88
C GLN A 61 -1.74 2.22 -17.44
N ALA A 62 -1.81 2.51 -16.14
CA ALA A 62 -2.72 3.54 -15.61
C ALA A 62 -2.02 4.86 -15.30
N TYR A 63 -0.69 4.85 -15.15
CA TYR A 63 0.11 6.01 -14.77
C TYR A 63 1.28 6.27 -15.73
N GLY A 64 1.36 5.56 -16.86
CA GLY A 64 2.40 5.80 -17.87
C GLY A 64 3.82 5.53 -17.36
N GLY A 65 3.96 4.59 -16.42
CA GLY A 65 5.26 4.23 -15.83
C GLY A 65 5.70 5.16 -14.69
N ASP A 66 4.91 6.17 -14.31
CA ASP A 66 5.23 7.04 -13.18
C ASP A 66 5.13 6.29 -11.85
N ARG A 67 6.29 5.90 -11.31
CA ARG A 67 6.38 5.16 -10.04
C ARG A 67 6.02 6.02 -8.83
N GLU A 68 6.14 7.35 -8.91
CA GLU A 68 5.77 8.24 -7.81
C GLU A 68 4.26 8.27 -7.59
N SER A 69 3.46 7.86 -8.58
CA SER A 69 2.02 7.65 -8.44
C SER A 69 1.63 6.69 -7.30
N LEU A 70 2.56 5.83 -6.86
CA LEU A 70 2.36 4.96 -5.70
C LEU A 70 2.20 5.74 -4.38
N TRP A 71 2.59 7.02 -4.34
CA TRP A 71 2.25 7.92 -3.24
C TRP A 71 0.74 8.10 -3.10
N GLU A 72 -0.01 8.21 -4.20
CA GLU A 72 -1.47 8.36 -4.16
C GLU A 72 -2.12 7.20 -3.42
N VAL A 73 -1.57 5.99 -3.60
CA VAL A 73 -2.06 4.80 -2.93
C VAL A 73 -1.81 4.86 -1.43
N GLY A 74 -0.63 5.35 -1.03
CA GLY A 74 -0.31 5.60 0.37
C GLY A 74 -1.24 6.64 0.99
N GLU A 75 -1.41 7.78 0.32
CA GLU A 75 -2.26 8.88 0.77
C GLU A 75 -3.73 8.45 0.91
N ALA A 76 -4.27 7.72 -0.07
CA ALA A 76 -5.62 7.16 0.01
C ALA A 76 -5.78 6.16 1.18
N SER A 77 -4.73 5.39 1.47
CA SER A 77 -4.72 4.45 2.60
C SER A 77 -4.71 5.18 3.94
N ALA A 78 -3.94 6.27 4.05
CA ALA A 78 -3.94 7.13 5.23
C ALA A 78 -5.29 7.82 5.43
N GLN A 79 -5.85 8.39 4.36
CA GLN A 79 -7.18 9.01 4.39
C GLN A 79 -8.21 8.04 4.96
N TRP A 80 -8.39 6.87 4.35
CA TRP A 80 -9.38 5.90 4.82
C TRP A 80 -9.12 5.46 6.27
N SER A 81 -7.89 5.07 6.60
CA SER A 81 -7.60 4.49 7.92
C SER A 81 -7.69 5.49 9.07
N MET A 82 -7.48 6.78 8.80
CA MET A 82 -7.48 7.85 9.80
C MET A 82 -8.81 8.63 9.86
N THR A 83 -9.69 8.54 8.86
CA THR A 83 -11.03 9.17 8.95
C THR A 83 -12.14 8.18 9.25
N GLU A 84 -12.11 7.01 8.62
CA GLU A 84 -13.17 6.00 8.72
C GLU A 84 -12.70 4.75 9.47
N GLY A 85 -11.40 4.45 9.36
CA GLY A 85 -10.81 3.21 9.82
C GLY A 85 -10.29 3.23 11.27
N PRO A 86 -9.37 2.30 11.58
CA PRO A 86 -8.99 1.98 12.95
C PRO A 86 -8.18 3.09 13.65
N TYR A 87 -7.63 4.06 12.89
CA TYR A 87 -6.74 5.08 13.41
C TYR A 87 -7.40 6.45 13.59
N LYS A 88 -8.73 6.55 13.49
CA LYS A 88 -9.47 7.79 13.74
C LYS A 88 -9.21 8.44 15.10
N GLY A 89 -8.99 7.63 16.14
CA GLY A 89 -8.67 8.13 17.48
C GLY A 89 -7.31 8.83 17.55
N LEU A 90 -6.39 8.54 16.63
CA LEU A 90 -5.08 9.19 16.57
C LEU A 90 -5.21 10.65 16.14
N VAL A 91 -6.12 10.96 15.20
CA VAL A 91 -6.37 12.30 14.68
C VAL A 91 -6.74 13.28 15.80
N ALA A 92 -7.61 12.84 16.72
CA ALA A 92 -8.01 13.65 17.87
C ALA A 92 -6.84 14.00 18.81
N SER A 93 -5.88 13.07 18.97
CA SER A 93 -4.75 13.24 19.88
C SER A 93 -3.58 14.03 19.30
N LYS A 94 -3.47 14.11 17.96
CA LYS A 94 -2.31 14.68 17.24
C LYS A 94 -0.94 14.15 17.72
N ASP A 95 -0.91 12.93 18.25
CA ASP A 95 0.30 12.33 18.81
C ASP A 95 1.22 11.83 17.68
N LEU A 96 2.18 12.67 17.29
CA LEU A 96 3.15 12.37 16.23
C LEU A 96 4.07 11.20 16.58
N LYS A 97 4.35 10.96 17.86
CA LYS A 97 5.18 9.82 18.29
C LYS A 97 4.43 8.51 18.08
N ARG A 98 3.14 8.49 18.44
CA ARG A 98 2.25 7.36 18.17
C ARG A 98 1.95 7.19 16.69
N PHE A 99 1.89 8.28 15.93
CA PHE A 99 1.77 8.20 14.48
C PHE A 99 2.99 7.56 13.83
N ALA A 100 4.20 7.98 14.20
CA ALA A 100 5.45 7.39 13.72
C ALA A 100 5.50 5.87 14.00
N SER A 101 5.09 5.43 15.19
CA SER A 101 5.10 4.00 15.56
C SER A 101 4.11 3.14 14.76
N LEU A 102 3.13 3.72 14.05
CA LEU A 102 2.25 2.97 13.16
C LEU A 102 2.99 2.27 12.03
N ALA A 103 4.19 2.73 11.65
CA ALA A 103 4.99 2.10 10.60
C ALA A 103 5.13 0.60 10.85
N GLN A 104 5.47 0.22 12.07
CA GLN A 104 5.65 -1.18 12.46
C GLN A 104 4.36 -1.97 12.34
N VAL A 105 3.27 -1.47 12.96
CA VAL A 105 1.97 -2.15 13.02
C VAL A 105 1.39 -2.34 11.63
N MET A 106 1.41 -1.29 10.81
CA MET A 106 0.92 -1.37 9.44
C MET A 106 1.74 -2.36 8.63
N PHE A 107 3.06 -2.30 8.73
CA PHE A 107 3.89 -3.15 7.92
C PHE A 107 3.63 -4.64 8.20
N THR A 108 3.60 -5.04 9.48
CA THR A 108 3.33 -6.44 9.86
C THR A 108 1.90 -6.88 9.55
N ASN A 109 0.93 -5.96 9.50
CA ASN A 109 -0.45 -6.29 9.18
C ASN A 109 -0.67 -6.60 7.69
N PHE A 110 0.12 -5.99 6.80
CA PHE A 110 -0.05 -6.12 5.36
C PHE A 110 1.04 -6.95 4.69
N PHE A 111 2.23 -7.04 5.28
CA PHE A 111 3.39 -7.72 4.72
C PHE A 111 3.88 -8.83 5.66
N ASP A 112 4.27 -9.93 5.03
CA ASP A 112 4.78 -11.15 5.65
C ASP A 112 6.30 -11.29 5.49
N LEU A 113 6.95 -10.34 4.81
CA LEU A 113 8.39 -10.29 4.57
C LEU A 113 8.92 -8.94 5.03
N GLY A 114 10.00 -8.95 5.82
CA GLY A 114 10.65 -7.76 6.37
C GLY A 114 9.89 -7.12 7.54
N ALA A 115 10.33 -5.92 7.90
CA ALA A 115 9.76 -5.12 8.98
C ALA A 115 9.94 -3.63 8.70
N ALA A 116 9.09 -2.81 9.32
CA ALA A 116 9.27 -1.36 9.33
C ALA A 116 9.37 -0.82 10.75
N THR A 117 10.09 0.29 10.89
CA THR A 117 10.16 1.08 12.12
C THR A 117 9.91 2.54 11.79
N GLY A 118 9.23 3.24 12.70
CA GLY A 118 9.05 4.68 12.62
C GLY A 118 9.38 5.32 13.95
N THR A 119 10.20 6.37 13.92
CA THR A 119 10.62 7.12 15.10
C THR A 119 10.36 8.60 14.91
N TYR A 120 10.16 9.32 16.02
CA TYR A 120 9.97 10.77 16.03
C TYR A 120 10.88 11.38 17.08
N ASP A 121 11.75 12.30 16.67
CA ASP A 121 12.74 12.95 17.53
C ASP A 121 12.28 14.33 18.08
N GLY A 122 11.04 14.72 17.78
CA GLY A 122 10.50 16.05 18.10
C GLY A 122 10.49 17.03 16.93
N LYS A 123 11.09 16.67 15.79
CA LYS A 123 11.11 17.48 14.57
C LYS A 123 10.81 16.67 13.32
N CYS A 124 11.38 15.47 13.21
CA CYS A 124 11.31 14.64 12.02
C CYS A 124 10.79 13.25 12.36
N ILE A 125 9.94 12.71 11.48
CA ILE A 125 9.59 11.29 11.48
C ILE A 125 10.58 10.58 10.56
N GLU A 126 11.33 9.63 11.12
CA GLU A 126 12.20 8.75 10.35
C GLU A 126 11.56 7.38 10.20
N LEU A 127 11.43 6.93 8.95
CA LEU A 127 10.89 5.63 8.58
C LEU A 127 12.01 4.76 8.02
N ARG A 128 12.05 3.49 8.45
CA ARG A 128 13.00 2.50 7.90
C ARG A 128 12.25 1.22 7.60
N ILE A 129 12.53 0.62 6.45
CA ILE A 129 12.06 -0.70 6.05
C ILE A 129 13.29 -1.59 5.91
N ASN A 130 13.31 -2.73 6.60
CA ASN A 130 14.46 -3.62 6.65
C ASN A 130 14.04 -5.07 6.46
N GLY A 131 14.99 -5.93 6.08
CA GLY A 131 14.79 -7.37 6.03
C GLY A 131 13.88 -7.85 4.90
N ILE A 132 13.64 -7.03 3.88
CA ILE A 132 13.02 -7.47 2.64
C ILE A 132 14.07 -8.29 1.87
N PRO A 133 13.77 -9.53 1.45
CA PRO A 133 14.68 -10.31 0.62
C PRO A 133 14.95 -9.61 -0.71
N ASP A 134 16.19 -9.69 -1.21
CA ASP A 134 16.64 -9.00 -2.44
C ASP A 134 15.70 -9.17 -3.65
N PRO A 135 15.13 -10.36 -3.94
CA PRO A 135 14.21 -10.54 -5.07
C PRO A 135 12.90 -9.74 -4.95
N PHE A 136 12.59 -9.20 -3.78
CA PHE A 136 11.38 -8.43 -3.51
C PHE A 136 11.67 -6.96 -3.19
N HIS A 137 12.90 -6.48 -3.40
CA HIS A 137 13.18 -5.04 -3.28
C HIS A 137 12.37 -4.29 -4.35
N HIS A 138 11.53 -3.35 -3.92
CA HIS A 138 10.59 -2.71 -4.82
C HIS A 138 10.23 -1.28 -4.36
N PRO A 139 10.19 -0.29 -5.27
CA PRO A 139 9.84 1.10 -4.93
C PRO A 139 8.45 1.24 -4.27
N TYR A 140 7.58 0.27 -4.51
CA TYR A 140 6.25 0.22 -3.89
C TYR A 140 6.26 0.36 -2.38
N PHE A 141 7.20 -0.29 -1.67
CA PHE A 141 7.25 -0.24 -0.21
C PHE A 141 7.56 1.18 0.28
N GLU A 142 8.54 1.82 -0.36
CA GLU A 142 8.98 3.16 -0.02
C GLU A 142 7.93 4.20 -0.38
N TYR A 143 7.45 4.21 -1.63
CA TYR A 143 6.52 5.22 -2.10
C TYR A 143 5.14 5.10 -1.44
N SER A 144 4.58 3.90 -1.29
CA SER A 144 3.31 3.78 -0.57
C SER A 144 3.46 4.11 0.92
N GLY A 145 4.60 3.81 1.54
CA GLY A 145 4.92 4.24 2.90
C GLY A 145 5.01 5.77 3.03
N ILE A 146 5.80 6.42 2.18
CA ILE A 146 5.93 7.89 2.12
C ILE A 146 4.56 8.54 1.92
N GLY A 147 3.78 8.06 0.95
CA GLY A 147 2.43 8.55 0.68
C GLY A 147 1.53 8.45 1.91
N TYR A 148 1.57 7.32 2.63
CA TYR A 148 0.79 7.15 3.85
C TYR A 148 1.18 8.18 4.91
N PHE A 149 2.46 8.33 5.20
CA PHE A 149 2.91 9.25 6.25
C PHE A 149 2.68 10.71 5.88
N ARG A 150 2.86 11.08 4.61
CA ARG A 150 2.55 12.40 4.08
C ARG A 150 1.06 12.71 4.17
N GLY A 151 0.20 11.78 3.76
CA GLY A 151 -1.26 11.92 3.86
C GLY A 151 -1.71 12.04 5.31
N GLY A 152 -1.22 11.18 6.19
CA GLY A 152 -1.59 11.21 7.61
C GLY A 152 -1.14 12.48 8.33
N LEU A 153 0.05 13.02 8.02
CA LEU A 153 0.51 14.30 8.57
C LEU A 153 -0.37 15.50 8.17
N ARG A 154 -1.08 15.42 7.03
CA ARG A 154 -2.03 16.48 6.64
C ARG A 154 -3.36 16.38 7.38
N ILE A 155 -3.70 15.19 7.87
CA ILE A 155 -4.95 14.91 8.60
C ILE A 155 -4.79 15.23 10.09
N LEU A 156 -3.61 14.97 10.66
CA LEU A 156 -3.25 15.28 12.05
C LEU A 156 -3.21 16.80 12.30
#